data_AF-A0A1X1ZTD6-F1
#
_entry.id   AF-A0A1X1ZTD6-F1
#
_cell.length_a   1.000
_cell.length_b   1.000
_cell.length_c   1.000
_cell.angle_alpha   90.00
_cell.angle_beta   90.00
_cell.angle_gamma   90.00
#
_symmetry.space_group_name_H-M   'P 1'
#
loop_
_entity.id
_entity.type
_entity.pdbx_description
1 polymer ?
#
loop_
_entity_poly.entity_id
_entity_poly.type
_entity_poly.pdbx_seq_one_letter_code
_entity_poly.pdbx_strand_id
1 'polypeptide(L)'
;MALAPFAVVAPTPVVARAAPCAGAGANPVSCQNCLVYVEAYHTSNVCYNPAPPRPAPSSSRVPVSVPEAPPEPVPPEPAPPVRPPRVVPPSPSTVGVQTPKLDRGAPGLPKNASMVAPPKGLDAAPQAISEARAAPATRINPARPLEPPSRVYDFFHQVRNAVDARGGGVELVRAGNQQLVRPRHWDYVDYDDNRRPTLYNPLTEAMTFRYFYDGAYREAFVPAGGRVVLDAAAAGLFPFTAVGFSHVAAGSFYGGAAVPPAGSDAAPPPNYAAPAPVESYQDVSTYVAAANQVVGVGQVQVLGHDDRQPVGSQDSFLLDDSTLAWGQVNDPGGPAQITVVRTQSLPGAGPTDNGGYLVALAALKEPTAPSEPWWPWALSYGGLAIAVSLGVWMIDRRKRSADPAAGR
;
A
#
# COMPACT_ATOMS: atom_id res chain seq x y z
N MET A 1 10.57 27.62 67.81
CA MET A 1 11.41 27.68 66.60
C MET A 1 11.27 26.35 65.89
N ALA A 2 10.55 26.31 64.77
CA ALA A 2 10.33 25.11 63.97
C ALA A 2 10.90 25.36 62.56
N LEU A 3 11.80 24.49 62.13
CA LEU A 3 12.45 24.52 60.81
C LEU A 3 11.49 23.91 59.78
N ALA A 4 11.17 24.65 58.72
CA ALA A 4 10.39 24.16 57.59
C ALA A 4 11.30 23.41 56.59
N PRO A 5 10.86 22.30 55.97
CA PRO A 5 11.61 21.65 54.91
C PRO A 5 11.37 22.38 53.58
N PHE A 6 12.47 22.77 52.93
CA PHE A 6 12.46 23.25 51.54
C PHE A 6 12.20 22.06 50.61
N ALA A 7 11.06 22.04 49.92
CA ALA A 7 10.81 21.12 48.81
C ALA A 7 11.48 21.68 47.55
N VAL A 8 12.60 21.09 47.14
CA VAL A 8 13.19 21.33 45.82
C VAL A 8 12.35 20.58 44.80
N VAL A 9 11.54 21.30 44.03
CA VAL A 9 10.91 20.78 42.82
C VAL A 9 12.02 20.68 41.77
N ALA A 10 12.53 19.47 41.55
CA ALA A 10 13.35 19.20 40.37
C ALA A 10 12.40 19.14 39.15
N PRO A 11 12.51 20.04 38.17
CA PRO A 11 11.79 19.88 36.92
C PRO A 11 12.40 18.67 36.21
N THR A 12 11.61 17.61 36.01
CA THR A 12 11.97 16.57 35.04
C THR A 12 11.83 17.19 33.65
N PRO A 13 12.91 17.40 32.89
CA PRO A 13 12.76 17.87 31.52
C PRO A 13 12.13 16.72 30.73
N VAL A 14 10.88 16.93 30.28
CA VAL A 14 10.37 16.20 29.13
C VAL A 14 11.27 16.60 27.97
N VAL A 15 12.25 15.76 27.66
CA VAL A 15 13.21 16.01 26.59
C VAL A 15 12.44 16.05 25.27
N ALA A 16 12.18 17.26 24.78
CA ALA A 16 11.85 17.46 23.38
C ALA A 16 12.90 16.70 22.56
N ARG A 17 12.47 15.81 21.66
CA ARG A 17 13.41 15.08 20.78
C ARG A 17 14.29 16.13 20.09
N ALA A 18 15.58 16.15 20.45
CA ALA A 18 16.53 17.12 19.91
C ALA A 18 16.69 16.95 18.39
N ALA A 19 17.12 18.02 17.73
CA ALA A 19 17.45 17.96 16.31
C ALA A 19 18.60 16.96 16.10
N PRO A 20 18.63 16.18 15.00
CA PRO A 20 19.67 15.18 14.76
C PRO A 20 21.10 15.74 14.89
N CYS A 21 21.30 17.00 14.52
CA CYS A 21 22.58 17.71 14.55
C CYS A 21 22.73 18.73 15.68
N ALA A 22 21.70 19.03 16.48
CA ALA A 22 21.76 20.08 17.49
C ALA A 22 20.85 19.83 18.71
N GLY A 23 21.39 20.07 19.92
CA GLY A 23 20.68 19.93 21.20
C GLY A 23 21.03 18.66 21.98
N ALA A 24 20.43 18.52 23.17
CA ALA A 24 20.67 17.39 24.06
C ALA A 24 20.11 16.08 23.45
N GLY A 25 21.00 15.17 23.04
CA GLY A 25 20.65 13.93 22.35
C GLY A 25 21.02 13.90 20.86
N ALA A 26 21.60 14.98 20.33
CA ALA A 26 22.22 14.96 19.00
C ALA A 26 23.37 13.94 18.97
N ASN A 27 23.50 13.22 17.86
CA ASN A 27 24.61 12.28 17.67
C ASN A 27 25.17 12.40 16.24
N PRO A 28 26.49 12.24 16.07
CA PRO A 28 27.16 12.48 14.79
C PRO A 28 26.67 11.55 13.68
N VAL A 29 26.27 10.31 14.00
CA VAL A 29 25.75 9.35 13.01
C VAL A 29 24.36 9.77 12.51
N SER A 30 23.45 10.15 13.39
CA SER A 30 22.12 10.64 13.01
C SER A 30 22.19 12.01 12.33
N CYS A 31 23.13 12.86 12.71
CA CYS A 31 23.39 14.10 12.00
C CYS A 31 23.87 13.83 10.57
N GLN A 32 24.91 12.99 10.42
CA GLN A 32 25.44 12.63 9.10
C GLN A 32 24.36 11.98 8.22
N ASN A 33 23.58 11.05 8.78
CA ASN A 33 22.46 10.44 8.06
C ASN A 33 21.43 11.48 7.65
N CYS A 34 21.01 12.36 8.56
CA CYS A 34 20.06 13.41 8.22
C CYS A 34 20.57 14.30 7.07
N LEU A 35 21.84 14.70 7.09
CA LEU A 35 22.45 15.50 6.02
C LEU A 35 22.50 14.75 4.68
N VAL A 36 22.86 13.47 4.68
CA VAL A 36 22.82 12.62 3.47
C VAL A 36 21.40 12.57 2.88
N TYR A 37 20.38 12.52 3.73
CA TYR A 37 18.98 12.52 3.28
C TYR A 37 18.53 13.88 2.75
N VAL A 38 18.92 14.97 3.40
CA VAL A 38 18.66 16.33 2.91
C VAL A 38 19.28 16.52 1.53
N GLU A 39 20.52 16.06 1.35
CA GLU A 39 21.23 16.13 0.07
C GLU A 39 20.58 15.23 -1.00
N ALA A 40 20.35 13.95 -0.68
CA ALA A 40 19.84 12.97 -1.63
C ALA A 40 18.38 13.22 -2.05
N TYR A 41 17.55 13.68 -1.12
CA TYR A 41 16.11 13.89 -1.35
C TYR A 41 15.72 15.35 -1.56
N HIS A 42 16.70 16.27 -1.59
CA HIS A 42 16.47 17.71 -1.74
C HIS A 42 15.39 18.25 -0.80
N THR A 43 15.33 17.70 0.42
CA THR A 43 14.34 18.12 1.44
C THR A 43 14.82 19.39 2.16
N SER A 44 13.92 20.07 2.87
CA SER A 44 14.30 21.19 3.72
C SER A 44 15.28 20.73 4.81
N ASN A 45 16.36 21.48 5.03
CA ASN A 45 17.38 21.14 6.03
C ASN A 45 16.83 21.33 7.46
N VAL A 46 16.14 20.32 7.96
CA VAL A 46 15.60 20.25 9.32
C VAL A 46 16.58 19.64 10.31
N CYS A 47 17.77 19.22 9.86
CA CYS A 47 18.73 18.47 10.68
C CYS A 47 19.24 19.26 11.89
N TYR A 48 19.24 20.58 11.79
CA TYR A 48 19.66 21.50 12.85
C TYR A 48 18.48 22.12 13.62
N ASN A 49 17.23 21.92 13.18
CA ASN A 49 16.07 22.57 13.76
C ASN A 49 15.45 21.70 14.87
N PRO A 50 15.20 22.24 16.08
CA PRO A 50 14.49 21.51 17.13
C PRO A 50 13.06 21.21 16.71
N ALA A 51 12.52 20.05 17.12
CA ALA A 51 11.14 19.67 16.83
C ALA A 51 10.14 20.72 17.39
N PRO A 52 9.02 21.01 16.70
CA PRO A 52 7.99 21.91 17.21
C PRO A 52 7.48 21.42 18.58
N PRO A 53 7.24 22.33 19.55
CA PRO A 53 6.77 21.94 20.88
C PRO A 53 5.40 21.24 20.79
N ARG A 54 5.31 20.03 21.34
CA ARG A 54 4.05 19.29 21.47
C ARG A 54 3.22 19.89 22.63
N PRO A 55 1.88 20.02 22.50
CA PRO A 55 1.03 20.37 23.63
C PRO A 55 1.18 19.33 24.76
N ALA A 56 1.41 19.80 25.99
CA ALA A 56 1.52 18.92 27.15
C ALA A 56 0.16 18.26 27.47
N PRO A 57 0.11 16.97 27.85
CA PRO A 57 -1.10 16.37 28.39
C PRO A 57 -1.44 17.01 29.75
N SER A 58 -2.73 17.28 29.97
CA SER A 58 -3.24 17.87 31.21
C SER A 58 -3.04 16.91 32.39
N SER A 59 -2.13 17.25 33.30
CA SER A 59 -1.90 16.50 34.53
C SER A 59 -2.95 16.87 35.57
N SER A 60 -3.94 16.00 35.79
CA SER A 60 -4.65 15.94 37.06
C SER A 60 -4.50 14.53 37.60
N ARG A 61 -3.70 14.36 38.66
CA ARG A 61 -3.89 13.32 39.69
C ARG A 61 -2.92 13.53 40.86
N VAL A 62 -3.53 13.50 42.03
CA VAL A 62 -3.00 13.52 43.40
C VAL A 62 -1.95 12.41 43.59
N PRO A 63 -0.85 12.65 44.35
CA PRO A 63 0.13 11.61 44.63
C PRO A 63 -0.44 10.61 45.65
N VAL A 64 -0.51 9.33 45.27
CA VAL A 64 -0.75 8.20 46.17
C VAL A 64 0.62 7.58 46.48
N SER A 65 0.99 7.53 47.76
CA SER A 65 2.19 6.84 48.23
C SER A 65 1.99 5.32 48.11
N VAL A 66 2.88 4.64 47.39
CA VAL A 66 2.91 3.17 47.28
C VAL A 66 3.93 2.63 48.28
N PRO A 67 3.58 1.66 49.15
CA PRO A 67 4.54 0.99 50.04
C PRO A 67 5.52 0.12 49.25
N GLU A 68 6.76 0.02 49.75
CA GLU A 68 7.85 -0.76 49.16
C GLU A 68 7.50 -2.25 49.08
N ALA A 69 7.59 -2.83 47.87
CA ALA A 69 7.26 -4.22 47.60
C ALA A 69 8.44 -5.17 47.91
N PRO A 70 8.18 -6.41 48.36
CA PRO A 70 9.22 -7.43 48.55
C PRO A 70 9.87 -7.83 47.22
N PRO A 71 11.11 -8.38 47.23
CA PRO A 71 11.82 -8.72 46.00
C PRO A 71 11.10 -9.81 45.20
N GLU A 72 10.88 -9.52 43.91
CA GLU A 72 10.30 -10.46 42.95
C GLU A 72 11.24 -11.64 42.65
N PRO A 73 10.70 -12.86 42.45
CA PRO A 73 11.47 -13.99 41.94
C PRO A 73 11.85 -13.77 40.47
N VAL A 74 13.06 -14.21 40.13
CA VAL A 74 13.67 -14.07 38.80
C VAL A 74 12.73 -14.62 37.70
N PRO A 75 12.41 -13.84 36.65
CA PRO A 75 11.62 -14.32 35.52
C PRO A 75 12.38 -15.43 34.76
N PRO A 76 11.69 -16.48 34.28
CA PRO A 76 12.33 -17.42 33.36
C PRO A 76 12.73 -16.68 32.08
N GLU A 77 13.93 -17.01 31.61
CA GLU A 77 14.56 -16.47 30.40
C GLU A 77 13.57 -16.54 29.21
N PRO A 78 13.34 -15.43 28.48
CA PRO A 78 12.48 -15.45 27.31
C PRO A 78 13.06 -16.42 26.28
N ALA A 79 12.28 -17.41 25.87
CA ALA A 79 12.61 -18.21 24.71
C ALA A 79 12.94 -17.28 23.52
N PRO A 80 13.96 -17.61 22.70
CA PRO A 80 14.33 -16.79 21.57
C PRO A 80 13.10 -16.56 20.68
N PRO A 81 12.90 -15.34 20.15
CA PRO A 81 11.77 -15.06 19.30
C PRO A 81 11.81 -16.02 18.10
N VAL A 82 10.77 -16.82 17.94
CA VAL A 82 10.51 -17.61 16.74
C VAL A 82 10.40 -16.60 15.60
N ARG A 83 11.49 -16.42 14.85
CA ARG A 83 11.46 -15.66 13.60
C ARG A 83 10.51 -16.43 12.67
N PRO A 84 9.43 -15.82 12.16
CA PRO A 84 8.65 -16.47 11.12
C PRO A 84 9.61 -16.78 9.96
N PRO A 85 9.46 -17.94 9.29
CA PRO A 85 10.32 -18.30 8.17
C PRO A 85 10.32 -17.16 7.16
N ARG A 86 11.51 -16.78 6.70
CA ARG A 86 11.69 -15.72 5.70
C ARG A 86 11.06 -16.25 4.41
N VAL A 87 9.85 -15.78 4.10
CA VAL A 87 9.16 -16.17 2.89
C VAL A 87 9.90 -15.51 1.74
N VAL A 88 10.47 -16.30 0.83
CA VAL A 88 11.21 -15.80 -0.32
C VAL A 88 10.29 -15.92 -1.53
N PRO A 89 9.77 -14.82 -2.10
CA PRO A 89 9.18 -14.89 -3.42
C PRO A 89 10.25 -15.31 -4.43
N PRO A 90 9.90 -16.02 -5.51
CA PRO A 90 10.86 -16.41 -6.52
C PRO A 90 11.59 -15.16 -7.03
N SER A 91 12.92 -15.19 -7.05
CA SER A 91 13.68 -14.18 -7.78
C SER A 91 13.27 -14.26 -9.25
N PRO A 92 12.86 -13.15 -9.90
CA PRO A 92 12.63 -13.18 -11.33
C PRO A 92 13.95 -13.56 -12.00
N SER A 93 13.95 -14.74 -12.63
CA SER A 93 15.13 -15.31 -13.24
C SER A 93 15.42 -14.58 -14.55
N THR A 94 16.68 -14.22 -14.78
CA THR A 94 17.19 -13.69 -16.07
C THR A 94 17.25 -14.75 -17.17
N VAL A 95 17.00 -16.01 -16.81
CA VAL A 95 16.78 -17.14 -17.71
C VAL A 95 15.28 -17.37 -17.76
N GLY A 96 14.71 -17.48 -18.97
CA GLY A 96 13.29 -17.73 -19.20
C GLY A 96 12.82 -19.05 -18.59
N VAL A 97 12.59 -19.05 -17.28
CA VAL A 97 11.75 -20.04 -16.62
C VAL A 97 10.37 -19.79 -17.21
N GLN A 98 9.79 -20.82 -17.84
CA GLN A 98 8.43 -20.75 -18.34
C GLN A 98 7.52 -20.43 -17.15
N THR A 99 7.09 -19.18 -17.03
CA THR A 99 6.04 -18.83 -16.07
C THR A 99 4.82 -19.66 -16.45
N PRO A 100 4.23 -20.38 -15.49
CA PRO A 100 2.99 -21.11 -15.71
C PRO A 100 1.95 -20.19 -16.35
N LYS A 101 1.27 -20.68 -17.38
CA LYS A 101 0.23 -19.92 -18.09
C LYS A 101 -1.14 -20.42 -17.67
N LEU A 102 -2.04 -19.48 -17.40
CA LEU A 102 -3.45 -19.80 -17.18
C LEU A 102 -4.16 -19.84 -18.54
N ASP A 103 -5.17 -20.68 -18.64
CA ASP A 103 -6.00 -20.75 -19.83
C ASP A 103 -7.01 -19.59 -19.86
N ARG A 104 -6.83 -18.68 -20.83
CA ARG A 104 -7.73 -17.53 -21.04
C ARG A 104 -9.12 -17.94 -21.55
N GLY A 105 -9.28 -19.15 -22.07
CA GLY A 105 -10.54 -19.73 -22.54
C GLY A 105 -11.21 -20.64 -21.52
N ALA A 106 -10.65 -20.79 -20.31
CA ALA A 106 -11.23 -21.63 -19.28
C ALA A 106 -12.66 -21.19 -18.93
N PRO A 107 -13.54 -22.13 -18.52
CA PRO A 107 -14.88 -21.79 -18.04
C PRO A 107 -14.79 -20.68 -16.99
N GLY A 108 -15.54 -19.60 -17.20
CA GLY A 108 -15.55 -18.44 -16.31
C GLY A 108 -15.94 -18.80 -14.88
N LEU A 109 -15.80 -17.83 -13.97
CA LEU A 109 -16.07 -18.01 -12.55
C LEU A 109 -17.37 -18.80 -12.29
N PRO A 110 -17.36 -19.87 -11.48
CA PRO A 110 -18.59 -20.61 -11.18
C PRO A 110 -19.67 -19.66 -10.66
N LYS A 111 -20.91 -19.81 -11.12
CA LYS A 111 -22.03 -18.88 -10.81
C LYS A 111 -22.26 -18.63 -9.31
N ASN A 112 -21.81 -19.54 -8.44
CA ASN A 112 -21.99 -19.46 -7.00
C ASN A 112 -20.71 -19.09 -6.24
N ALA A 113 -19.59 -18.84 -6.93
CA ALA A 113 -18.36 -18.44 -6.27
C ALA A 113 -18.42 -16.94 -5.92
N SER A 114 -18.14 -16.63 -4.66
CA SER A 114 -18.01 -15.24 -4.21
C SER A 114 -16.71 -14.63 -4.73
N MET A 115 -16.78 -13.37 -5.15
CA MET A 115 -15.63 -12.59 -5.58
C MET A 115 -14.87 -12.04 -4.37
N VAL A 116 -13.55 -12.18 -4.36
CA VAL A 116 -12.66 -11.52 -3.43
C VAL A 116 -12.80 -10.01 -3.62
N ALA A 117 -13.06 -9.31 -2.53
CA ALA A 117 -13.15 -7.86 -2.52
C ALA A 117 -11.76 -7.23 -2.75
N PRO A 118 -11.50 -6.53 -3.87
CA PRO A 118 -10.18 -5.98 -4.16
C PRO A 118 -9.78 -4.92 -3.13
N PRO A 119 -8.49 -4.68 -2.87
CA PRO A 119 -8.06 -3.63 -1.95
C PRO A 119 -8.59 -2.26 -2.42
N LYS A 120 -9.01 -1.43 -1.48
CA LYS A 120 -9.37 -0.04 -1.80
C LYS A 120 -8.09 0.77 -2.05
N GLY A 121 -8.12 1.66 -3.03
CA GLY A 121 -7.07 2.66 -3.24
C GLY A 121 -6.76 3.46 -1.97
N LEU A 122 -5.52 3.93 -1.88
CA LEU A 122 -5.08 4.82 -0.81
C LEU A 122 -5.40 6.26 -1.20
N ASP A 123 -6.42 6.85 -0.58
CA ASP A 123 -6.88 8.20 -0.95
C ASP A 123 -5.81 9.28 -0.67
N ALA A 124 -5.62 10.19 -1.63
CA ALA A 124 -4.85 11.43 -1.45
C ALA A 124 -5.49 12.59 -2.23
N ALA A 125 -5.19 13.82 -1.82
CA ALA A 125 -5.73 15.01 -2.50
C ALA A 125 -5.17 15.11 -3.94
N PRO A 126 -5.99 15.43 -4.96
CA PRO A 126 -5.52 15.56 -6.34
C PRO A 126 -4.33 16.52 -6.52
N GLN A 127 -4.33 17.62 -5.78
CA GLN A 127 -3.23 18.57 -5.77
C GLN A 127 -1.93 17.92 -5.25
N ALA A 128 -1.99 17.22 -4.12
CA ALA A 128 -0.83 16.54 -3.55
C ALA A 128 -0.30 15.41 -4.45
N ILE A 129 -1.19 14.73 -5.17
CA ILE A 129 -0.82 13.76 -6.21
C ILE A 129 -0.01 14.44 -7.32
N SER A 130 -0.50 15.56 -7.84
CA SER A 130 0.20 16.30 -8.90
C SER A 130 1.55 16.86 -8.44
N GLU A 131 1.62 17.37 -7.21
CA GLU A 131 2.84 17.93 -6.62
C GLU A 131 3.89 16.85 -6.38
N ALA A 132 3.51 15.72 -5.76
CA ALA A 132 4.44 14.62 -5.51
C ALA A 132 4.94 13.98 -6.82
N ARG A 133 4.06 13.85 -7.82
CA ARG A 133 4.43 13.37 -9.17
C ARG A 133 5.44 14.28 -9.85
N ALA A 134 5.33 15.60 -9.65
CA ALA A 134 6.21 16.62 -10.22
C ALA A 134 7.45 16.95 -9.36
N ALA A 135 7.55 16.41 -8.14
CA ALA A 135 8.65 16.68 -7.23
C ALA A 135 10.02 16.30 -7.84
N PRO A 136 11.15 16.86 -7.38
CA PRO A 136 12.47 16.36 -7.77
C PRO A 136 12.61 14.86 -7.48
N ALA A 137 13.16 14.10 -8.43
CA ALA A 137 13.35 12.66 -8.27
C ALA A 137 14.71 12.35 -7.64
N THR A 138 14.71 11.52 -6.60
CA THR A 138 15.93 10.87 -6.12
C THR A 138 16.12 9.54 -6.82
N ARG A 139 17.28 9.36 -7.46
CA ARG A 139 17.65 8.10 -8.10
C ARG A 139 18.15 7.10 -7.07
N ILE A 140 17.56 5.90 -7.03
CA ILE A 140 17.85 4.85 -6.05
C ILE A 140 18.23 3.56 -6.77
N ASN A 141 19.32 2.93 -6.33
CA ASN A 141 19.60 1.54 -6.70
C ASN A 141 18.72 0.61 -5.84
N PRO A 142 17.75 -0.13 -6.42
CA PRO A 142 16.83 -0.95 -5.63
C PRO A 142 17.51 -2.13 -4.94
N ALA A 143 18.66 -2.60 -5.43
CA ALA A 143 19.43 -3.65 -4.75
C ALA A 143 20.20 -3.11 -3.52
N ARG A 144 20.43 -1.81 -3.44
CA ARG A 144 21.17 -1.15 -2.36
C ARG A 144 20.57 0.22 -2.06
N PRO A 145 19.33 0.27 -1.56
CA PRO A 145 18.68 1.54 -1.24
C PRO A 145 19.39 2.22 -0.07
N LEU A 146 19.22 3.55 0.03
CA LEU A 146 19.73 4.33 1.16
C LEU A 146 19.06 3.86 2.45
N GLU A 147 19.85 3.59 3.49
CA GLU A 147 19.33 3.18 4.82
C GLU A 147 18.56 4.32 5.48
N PRO A 148 17.31 4.10 5.94
CA PRO A 148 16.47 5.15 6.52
C PRO A 148 17.21 6.04 7.54
N PRO A 149 16.88 7.35 7.62
CA PRO A 149 17.66 8.32 8.39
C PRO A 149 17.67 8.05 9.91
N SER A 150 16.84 7.13 10.41
CA SER A 150 16.85 6.72 11.81
C SER A 150 16.73 5.20 11.98
N ARG A 151 17.46 4.63 12.95
CA ARG A 151 17.30 3.22 13.40
C ARG A 151 15.93 2.94 14.03
N VAL A 152 15.10 3.97 14.22
CA VAL A 152 13.71 3.86 14.71
C VAL A 152 12.77 3.38 13.60
N TYR A 153 13.20 3.45 12.33
CA TYR A 153 12.48 2.93 11.18
C TYR A 153 12.71 1.41 10.99
N ASP A 154 12.60 0.61 12.04
CA ASP A 154 12.43 -0.84 11.84
C ASP A 154 11.09 -1.04 11.13
N PHE A 155 11.13 -1.56 9.91
CA PHE A 155 9.97 -1.75 9.06
C PHE A 155 8.87 -2.55 9.75
N PHE A 156 9.20 -3.66 10.42
CA PHE A 156 8.19 -4.49 11.09
C PHE A 156 7.59 -3.79 12.31
N HIS A 157 8.40 -2.98 12.98
CA HIS A 157 7.90 -2.14 14.06
C HIS A 157 6.96 -1.05 13.53
N GLN A 158 7.25 -0.44 12.39
CA GLN A 158 6.37 0.52 11.73
C GLN A 158 5.04 -0.12 11.33
N VAL A 159 5.08 -1.32 10.74
CA VAL A 159 3.85 -2.06 10.39
C VAL A 159 3.01 -2.29 11.64
N ARG A 160 3.61 -2.79 12.73
CA ARG A 160 2.90 -2.98 14.00
C ARG A 160 2.31 -1.67 14.52
N ASN A 161 3.07 -0.58 14.52
CA ASN A 161 2.60 0.70 15.03
C ASN A 161 1.45 1.27 14.20
N ALA A 162 1.52 1.20 12.87
CA ALA A 162 0.45 1.65 11.98
C ALA A 162 -0.83 0.82 12.20
N VAL A 163 -0.68 -0.49 12.40
CA VAL A 163 -1.78 -1.42 12.70
C VAL A 163 -2.40 -1.14 14.06
N ASP A 164 -1.59 -0.99 15.10
CA ASP A 164 -2.03 -0.74 16.48
C ASP A 164 -2.68 0.64 16.61
N ALA A 165 -2.15 1.65 15.93
CA ALA A 165 -2.73 2.99 15.88
C ALA A 165 -4.09 3.03 15.19
N ARG A 166 -4.43 2.00 14.39
CA ARG A 166 -5.63 1.93 13.55
C ARG A 166 -5.83 3.23 12.76
N GLY A 167 -4.75 3.75 12.21
CA GLY A 167 -4.76 4.95 11.37
C GLY A 167 -5.72 4.81 10.18
N GLY A 168 -6.07 5.93 9.55
CA GLY A 168 -7.17 6.04 8.57
C GLY A 168 -7.15 5.10 7.36
N GLY A 169 -6.08 4.31 7.17
CA GLY A 169 -5.95 3.35 6.08
C GLY A 169 -6.00 1.86 6.47
N VAL A 170 -5.95 1.48 7.75
CA VAL A 170 -5.75 0.07 8.14
C VAL A 170 -7.08 -0.65 8.41
N GLU A 171 -7.44 -1.58 7.52
CA GLU A 171 -8.57 -2.48 7.71
C GLU A 171 -8.09 -3.85 8.20
N LEU A 172 -8.78 -4.43 9.18
CA LEU A 172 -8.45 -5.75 9.73
C LEU A 172 -9.51 -6.78 9.34
N VAL A 173 -9.08 -7.88 8.76
CA VAL A 173 -9.92 -8.99 8.31
C VAL A 173 -9.65 -10.19 9.21
N ARG A 174 -10.72 -10.81 9.70
CA ARG A 174 -10.61 -12.05 10.49
C ARG A 174 -10.67 -13.26 9.55
N ALA A 175 -9.57 -13.99 9.48
CA ALA A 175 -9.43 -15.22 8.70
C ALA A 175 -9.19 -16.39 9.66
N GLY A 176 -10.24 -17.15 9.95
CA GLY A 176 -10.21 -18.18 11.00
C GLY A 176 -9.83 -17.58 12.37
N ASN A 177 -8.73 -18.06 12.96
CA ASN A 177 -8.23 -17.59 14.25
C ASN A 177 -7.22 -16.44 14.14
N GLN A 178 -6.92 -15.96 12.92
CA GLN A 178 -5.98 -14.87 12.69
C GLN A 178 -6.71 -13.57 12.35
N GLN A 179 -6.12 -12.46 12.76
CA GLN A 179 -6.49 -11.13 12.32
C GLN A 179 -5.39 -10.61 11.40
N LEU A 180 -5.73 -10.38 10.14
CA LEU A 180 -4.81 -10.01 9.07
C LEU A 180 -5.14 -8.61 8.57
N VAL A 181 -4.11 -7.88 8.14
CA VAL A 181 -4.27 -6.55 7.59
C VAL A 181 -4.76 -6.67 6.15
N ARG A 182 -5.82 -5.94 5.80
CA ARG A 182 -6.17 -5.59 4.42
C ARG A 182 -5.53 -4.24 4.09
N PRO A 183 -4.42 -4.23 3.33
CA PRO A 183 -3.75 -2.98 2.97
C PRO A 183 -4.63 -2.16 2.03
N ARG A 184 -4.35 -0.87 1.94
CA ARG A 184 -4.80 -0.07 0.79
C ARG A 184 -3.96 -0.41 -0.43
N HIS A 185 -4.51 -0.21 -1.62
CA HIS A 185 -3.75 -0.29 -2.85
C HIS A 185 -2.92 0.99 -3.03
N TRP A 186 -1.65 0.85 -3.38
CA TRP A 186 -0.76 1.96 -3.67
C TRP A 186 -0.81 2.32 -5.15
N ASP A 187 -1.57 3.35 -5.50
CA ASP A 187 -1.76 3.79 -6.89
C ASP A 187 -0.63 4.70 -7.42
N TYR A 188 0.32 5.07 -6.56
CA TYR A 188 1.28 6.14 -6.82
C TYR A 188 2.60 5.62 -7.38
N VAL A 189 2.52 4.95 -8.53
CA VAL A 189 3.65 4.41 -9.30
C VAL A 189 3.55 4.91 -10.74
N ASP A 190 4.64 5.48 -11.25
CA ASP A 190 4.82 5.86 -12.66
C ASP A 190 6.06 5.22 -13.27
N TYR A 191 6.34 5.52 -14.53
CA TYR A 191 7.55 5.11 -15.23
C TYR A 191 8.10 6.30 -16.02
N ASP A 192 9.42 6.48 -15.98
CA ASP A 192 10.08 7.46 -16.83
C ASP A 192 10.33 6.92 -18.26
N ASP A 193 10.98 7.73 -19.11
CA ASP A 193 11.31 7.35 -20.49
C ASP A 193 12.23 6.12 -20.56
N ASN A 194 13.01 5.89 -19.49
CA ASN A 194 13.87 4.73 -19.32
C ASN A 194 13.15 3.50 -18.75
N ARG A 195 11.82 3.59 -18.59
CA ARG A 195 10.97 2.56 -17.98
C ARG A 195 11.39 2.24 -16.54
N ARG A 196 12.07 3.17 -15.86
CA ARG A 196 12.41 3.06 -14.44
C ARG A 196 11.16 3.34 -13.61
N PRO A 197 10.77 2.45 -12.70
CA PRO A 197 9.62 2.70 -11.84
C PRO A 197 9.90 3.90 -10.93
N THR A 198 8.93 4.79 -10.88
CA THR A 198 8.94 6.03 -10.09
C THR A 198 7.90 5.89 -8.99
N LEU A 199 8.33 5.82 -7.74
CA LEU A 199 7.44 5.82 -6.58
C LEU A 199 7.32 7.26 -6.09
N TYR A 200 6.11 7.82 -6.08
CA TYR A 200 5.86 9.16 -5.57
C TYR A 200 4.86 9.13 -4.42
N ASN A 201 5.07 9.95 -3.41
CA ASN A 201 4.32 9.89 -2.15
C ASN A 201 3.49 11.17 -1.95
N PRO A 202 2.18 11.15 -2.25
CA PRO A 202 1.32 12.32 -2.07
C PRO A 202 0.86 12.55 -0.63
N LEU A 203 1.29 11.70 0.31
CA LEU A 203 0.91 11.84 1.71
C LEU A 203 1.78 12.89 2.42
N THR A 204 1.30 13.34 3.56
CA THR A 204 2.01 14.26 4.47
C THR A 204 2.97 13.55 5.41
N GLU A 205 3.07 12.22 5.31
CA GLU A 205 4.03 11.39 6.05
C GLU A 205 4.98 10.68 5.08
N ALA A 206 6.19 10.38 5.55
CA ALA A 206 7.12 9.58 4.78
C ALA A 206 6.71 8.10 4.78
N MET A 207 7.00 7.42 3.67
CA MET A 207 6.66 6.02 3.47
C MET A 207 7.93 5.19 3.27
N THR A 208 7.98 4.00 3.85
CA THR A 208 9.01 2.99 3.61
C THR A 208 8.42 1.86 2.79
N PHE A 209 9.04 1.51 1.67
CA PHE A 209 8.60 0.48 0.73
C PHE A 209 9.50 -0.74 0.86
N ARG A 210 8.94 -1.87 1.27
CA ARG A 210 9.66 -3.13 1.37
C ARG A 210 9.29 -4.05 0.21
N TYR A 211 10.30 -4.51 -0.51
CA TYR A 211 10.16 -5.42 -1.66
C TYR A 211 11.31 -6.42 -1.70
N PHE A 212 11.16 -7.51 -2.45
CA PHE A 212 12.23 -8.49 -2.64
C PHE A 212 12.92 -8.24 -3.97
N TYR A 213 14.21 -7.88 -3.94
CA TYR A 213 14.99 -7.55 -5.12
C TYR A 213 16.44 -8.01 -4.94
N ASP A 214 17.01 -8.60 -5.99
CA ASP A 214 18.38 -9.11 -5.98
C ASP A 214 18.62 -10.08 -4.80
N GLY A 215 17.74 -11.10 -4.68
CA GLY A 215 17.87 -12.17 -3.68
C GLY A 215 17.63 -11.76 -2.22
N ALA A 216 17.24 -10.52 -1.94
CA ALA A 216 17.01 -10.06 -0.58
C ALA A 216 15.84 -9.08 -0.48
N TYR A 217 15.26 -8.97 0.73
CA TYR A 217 14.36 -7.89 1.05
C TYR A 217 15.11 -6.57 1.17
N ARG A 218 14.59 -5.56 0.48
CA ARG A 218 15.11 -4.20 0.37
C ARG A 218 14.04 -3.22 0.84
N GLU A 219 14.48 -2.07 1.34
CA GLU A 219 13.60 -1.04 1.87
C GLU A 219 13.99 0.30 1.24
N ALA A 220 13.10 0.88 0.44
CA ALA A 220 13.28 2.21 -0.12
C ALA A 220 12.44 3.23 0.67
N PHE A 221 13.05 4.36 1.00
CA PHE A 221 12.38 5.46 1.69
C PHE A 221 11.90 6.50 0.67
N VAL A 222 10.65 6.94 0.79
CA VAL A 222 10.09 8.04 -0.02
C VAL A 222 9.56 9.12 0.93
N PRO A 223 10.12 10.34 0.91
CA PRO A 223 9.68 11.40 1.81
C PRO A 223 8.25 11.84 1.49
N ALA A 224 7.59 12.50 2.45
CA ALA A 224 6.29 13.13 2.23
C ALA A 224 6.35 14.14 1.07
N GLY A 225 5.40 14.06 0.14
CA GLY A 225 5.35 14.93 -1.05
C GLY A 225 6.50 14.72 -2.05
N GLY A 226 7.37 13.72 -1.87
CA GLY A 226 8.52 13.50 -2.74
C GLY A 226 8.34 12.33 -3.71
N ARG A 227 9.35 12.11 -4.55
CA ARG A 227 9.41 10.94 -5.44
C ARG A 227 10.82 10.36 -5.57
N VAL A 228 10.88 9.06 -5.82
CA VAL A 228 12.12 8.34 -6.12
C VAL A 228 11.99 7.59 -7.44
N VAL A 229 13.10 7.42 -8.16
CA VAL A 229 13.20 6.62 -9.37
C VAL A 229 14.11 5.43 -9.07
N LEU A 230 13.62 4.21 -9.27
CA LEU A 230 14.40 3.01 -9.01
C LEU A 230 15.09 2.54 -10.30
N ASP A 231 16.41 2.33 -10.23
CA ASP A 231 17.20 1.71 -11.31
C ASP A 231 16.96 0.18 -11.36
N ALA A 232 15.71 -0.24 -11.51
CA ALA A 232 15.29 -1.63 -11.48
C ALA A 232 15.60 -2.34 -12.82
N ALA A 233 16.86 -2.67 -13.07
CA ALA A 233 17.30 -3.33 -14.31
C ALA A 233 16.80 -4.78 -14.45
N ALA A 234 16.64 -5.53 -13.35
CA ALA A 234 16.08 -6.88 -13.39
C ALA A 234 14.62 -6.84 -13.84
N ALA A 235 14.29 -7.57 -14.91
CA ALA A 235 12.93 -7.71 -15.42
C ALA A 235 12.07 -8.51 -14.44
N GLY A 236 10.79 -8.15 -14.29
CA GLY A 236 9.84 -8.86 -13.45
C GLY A 236 8.81 -7.95 -12.80
N LEU A 237 7.83 -8.56 -12.13
CA LEU A 237 6.90 -7.87 -11.24
C LEU A 237 7.44 -7.94 -9.81
N PHE A 238 7.50 -6.81 -9.12
CA PHE A 238 8.02 -6.71 -7.76
C PHE A 238 6.92 -6.22 -6.82
N PRO A 239 6.23 -7.13 -6.12
CA PRO A 239 5.29 -6.75 -5.07
C PRO A 239 6.01 -6.05 -3.92
N PHE A 240 5.33 -5.08 -3.30
CA PHE A 240 5.84 -4.37 -2.14
C PHE A 240 4.77 -4.14 -1.08
N THR A 241 5.23 -3.92 0.15
CA THR A 241 4.43 -3.30 1.21
C THR A 241 4.99 -1.91 1.49
N ALA A 242 4.13 -0.89 1.47
CA ALA A 242 4.45 0.48 1.87
C ALA A 242 3.88 0.77 3.27
N VAL A 243 4.71 1.32 4.16
CA VAL A 243 4.30 1.66 5.53
C VAL A 243 4.74 3.07 5.90
N GLY A 244 3.80 3.82 6.48
CA GLY A 244 4.02 5.12 7.10
C GLY A 244 3.68 5.08 8.58
N PHE A 245 3.46 6.25 9.19
CA PHE A 245 3.07 6.30 10.59
C PHE A 245 1.63 5.85 10.81
N SER A 246 0.71 6.17 9.87
CA SER A 246 -0.70 5.80 9.98
C SER A 246 -1.25 4.96 8.83
N HIS A 247 -0.43 4.66 7.81
CA HIS A 247 -0.87 3.94 6.62
C HIS A 247 -0.08 2.65 6.40
N VAL A 248 -0.80 1.64 5.92
CA VAL A 248 -0.23 0.42 5.36
C VAL A 248 -0.88 0.21 3.99
N ALA A 249 -0.05 0.12 2.96
CA ALA A 249 -0.47 -0.11 1.59
C ALA A 249 0.35 -1.21 0.95
N ALA A 250 -0.15 -1.77 -0.14
CA ALA A 250 0.53 -2.75 -0.97
C ALA A 250 0.31 -2.40 -2.44
N GLY A 251 1.22 -2.85 -3.28
CA GLY A 251 1.18 -2.65 -4.72
C GLY A 251 2.34 -3.40 -5.36
N SER A 252 2.56 -3.14 -6.64
CA SER A 252 3.73 -3.66 -7.34
C SER A 252 4.36 -2.64 -8.29
N PHE A 253 5.58 -2.95 -8.75
CA PHE A 253 6.20 -2.24 -9.87
C PHE A 253 6.83 -3.23 -10.85
N TYR A 254 6.93 -2.81 -12.11
CA TYR A 254 7.64 -3.54 -13.16
C TYR A 254 9.12 -3.12 -13.18
N GLY A 255 10.02 -4.09 -13.19
CA GLY A 255 11.43 -3.86 -13.48
C GLY A 255 11.76 -4.05 -14.96
N GLY A 256 13.05 -4.14 -15.27
CA GLY A 256 13.57 -4.25 -16.62
C GLY A 256 13.87 -2.90 -17.28
N ALA A 257 14.17 -1.90 -16.47
CA ALA A 257 14.46 -0.56 -16.93
C ALA A 257 15.81 -0.46 -17.66
N ALA A 258 15.89 0.48 -18.62
CA ALA A 258 17.15 0.87 -19.24
C ALA A 258 17.91 1.81 -18.29
N VAL A 259 18.83 1.28 -17.48
CA VAL A 259 19.54 2.09 -16.47
C VAL A 259 20.65 2.93 -17.11
N PRO A 260 20.56 4.27 -17.10
CA PRO A 260 21.62 5.12 -17.65
C PRO A 260 22.86 5.09 -16.74
N PRO A 261 24.05 5.48 -17.24
CA PRO A 261 25.23 5.66 -16.39
C PRO A 261 24.95 6.58 -15.18
N ALA A 262 25.68 6.38 -14.09
CA ALA A 262 25.54 7.20 -12.88
C ALA A 262 25.76 8.68 -13.20
N GLY A 263 24.88 9.56 -12.69
CA GLY A 263 24.94 11.00 -12.94
C GLY A 263 24.46 11.45 -14.32
N SER A 264 23.85 10.55 -15.11
CA SER A 264 23.25 10.89 -16.41
C SER A 264 21.78 10.48 -16.48
N ASP A 265 21.01 11.25 -17.26
CA ASP A 265 19.62 10.96 -17.64
C ASP A 265 19.54 10.65 -19.15
N ALA A 266 20.52 9.88 -19.64
CA ALA A 266 20.56 9.50 -21.05
C ALA A 266 19.35 8.65 -21.42
N ALA A 267 18.78 8.94 -22.60
CA ALA A 267 17.71 8.13 -23.18
C ALA A 267 18.13 6.65 -23.30
N PRO A 268 17.16 5.71 -23.31
CA PRO A 268 17.46 4.31 -23.55
C PRO A 268 18.30 4.10 -24.80
N PRO A 269 19.28 3.19 -24.77
CA PRO A 269 20.09 2.94 -25.95
C PRO A 269 19.21 2.36 -27.07
N PRO A 270 19.51 2.61 -28.37
CA PRO A 270 18.66 2.18 -29.48
C PRO A 270 18.41 0.66 -29.57
N ASN A 271 19.28 -0.13 -28.95
CA ASN A 271 19.18 -1.59 -28.86
C ASN A 271 18.44 -2.08 -27.61
N TYR A 272 17.92 -1.18 -26.76
CA TYR A 272 17.09 -1.55 -25.63
C TYR A 272 15.77 -2.16 -26.11
N ALA A 273 15.50 -3.38 -25.65
CA ALA A 273 14.21 -4.03 -25.80
C ALA A 273 13.59 -4.13 -24.40
N ALA A 274 12.44 -3.49 -24.22
CA ALA A 274 11.68 -3.62 -22.98
C ALA A 274 11.28 -5.10 -22.77
N PRO A 275 11.29 -5.60 -21.52
CA PRO A 275 10.81 -6.95 -21.26
C PRO A 275 9.35 -7.11 -21.66
N ALA A 276 8.97 -8.35 -21.98
CA ALA A 276 7.58 -8.68 -22.19
C ALA A 276 6.76 -8.32 -20.93
N PRO A 277 5.54 -7.76 -21.09
CA PRO A 277 4.65 -7.53 -19.96
C PRO A 277 4.38 -8.83 -19.20
N VAL A 278 4.30 -8.73 -17.87
CA VAL A 278 3.92 -9.87 -17.03
C VAL A 278 2.49 -10.24 -17.36
N GLU A 279 2.22 -11.53 -17.45
CA GLU A 279 0.90 -12.01 -17.79
C GLU A 279 -0.08 -11.74 -16.64
N SER A 280 -1.13 -11.00 -16.97
CA SER A 280 -2.25 -10.71 -16.08
C SER A 280 -3.51 -11.40 -16.59
N TYR A 281 -4.25 -12.01 -15.68
CA TYR A 281 -5.47 -12.75 -15.92
C TYR A 281 -6.58 -12.13 -15.08
N GLN A 282 -7.77 -12.01 -15.64
CA GLN A 282 -8.92 -11.38 -14.98
C GLN A 282 -9.95 -12.44 -14.59
N ASP A 283 -10.70 -12.17 -13.52
CA ASP A 283 -11.84 -12.99 -13.05
C ASP A 283 -11.48 -14.48 -12.88
N VAL A 284 -10.35 -14.74 -12.24
CA VAL A 284 -9.76 -16.08 -12.11
C VAL A 284 -10.45 -16.88 -11.02
N SER A 285 -10.99 -18.03 -11.39
CA SER A 285 -11.49 -19.03 -10.45
C SER A 285 -10.33 -19.64 -9.65
N THR A 286 -10.36 -19.46 -8.34
CA THR A 286 -9.28 -19.81 -7.42
C THR A 286 -9.80 -20.78 -6.36
N TYR A 287 -9.19 -21.96 -6.27
CA TYR A 287 -9.52 -22.96 -5.24
C TYR A 287 -8.61 -22.77 -4.02
N VAL A 288 -9.21 -22.47 -2.86
CA VAL A 288 -8.51 -22.37 -1.57
C VAL A 288 -8.49 -23.73 -0.90
N ALA A 289 -7.34 -24.39 -0.94
CA ALA A 289 -7.21 -25.79 -0.54
C ALA A 289 -7.62 -26.04 0.92
N ALA A 290 -7.20 -25.18 1.84
CA ALA A 290 -7.48 -25.38 3.27
C ALA A 290 -8.96 -25.21 3.64
N ALA A 291 -9.72 -24.46 2.85
CA ALA A 291 -11.15 -24.24 3.06
C ALA A 291 -12.03 -25.14 2.18
N ASN A 292 -11.44 -25.88 1.23
CA ASN A 292 -12.16 -26.62 0.19
C ASN A 292 -13.22 -25.76 -0.52
N GLN A 293 -12.84 -24.52 -0.87
CA GLN A 293 -13.76 -23.52 -1.41
C GLN A 293 -13.19 -22.87 -2.67
N VAL A 294 -14.06 -22.60 -3.65
CA VAL A 294 -13.72 -21.79 -4.82
C VAL A 294 -14.16 -20.35 -4.58
N VAL A 295 -13.26 -19.40 -4.82
CA VAL A 295 -13.50 -17.96 -4.81
C VAL A 295 -13.07 -17.37 -6.15
N GLY A 296 -13.63 -16.23 -6.52
CA GLY A 296 -13.14 -15.45 -7.66
C GLY A 296 -12.11 -14.43 -7.24
N VAL A 297 -11.07 -14.24 -8.04
CA VAL A 297 -10.08 -13.18 -7.86
C VAL A 297 -10.14 -12.26 -9.07
N GLY A 298 -10.22 -10.95 -8.85
CA GLY A 298 -10.35 -9.95 -9.91
C GLY A 298 -9.18 -9.99 -10.87
N GLN A 299 -7.97 -9.97 -10.33
CA GLN A 299 -6.75 -10.00 -11.11
C GLN A 299 -5.73 -10.98 -10.51
N VAL A 300 -5.15 -11.82 -11.36
CA VAL A 300 -4.03 -12.69 -11.02
C VAL A 300 -2.86 -12.39 -11.93
N GLN A 301 -1.70 -12.13 -11.34
CA GLN A 301 -0.43 -11.97 -12.03
C GLN A 301 0.50 -13.11 -11.59
N VAL A 302 1.05 -13.87 -12.55
CA VAL A 302 1.95 -14.99 -12.25
C VAL A 302 3.36 -14.45 -12.06
N LEU A 303 3.94 -14.65 -10.87
CA LEU A 303 5.26 -14.14 -10.51
C LEU A 303 6.38 -15.09 -10.91
N GLY A 304 6.14 -16.41 -10.83
CA GLY A 304 7.16 -17.41 -11.12
C GLY A 304 6.84 -18.79 -10.59
N HIS A 305 7.74 -19.72 -10.92
CA HIS A 305 7.74 -21.11 -10.47
C HIS A 305 9.04 -21.41 -9.71
N ASP A 306 8.96 -22.12 -8.59
CA ASP A 306 10.11 -22.54 -7.78
C ASP A 306 9.96 -24.00 -7.34
N ASP A 307 10.69 -24.90 -8.01
CA ASP A 307 10.76 -26.33 -7.72
C ASP A 307 11.24 -26.67 -6.30
N ARG A 308 11.83 -25.70 -5.59
CA ARG A 308 12.28 -25.89 -4.20
C ARG A 308 11.15 -25.76 -3.19
N GLN A 309 10.01 -25.20 -3.58
CA GLN A 309 8.83 -25.14 -2.72
C GLN A 309 8.18 -26.53 -2.62
N PRO A 310 7.42 -26.80 -1.53
CA PRO A 310 6.61 -28.01 -1.45
C PRO A 310 5.68 -28.16 -2.65
N VAL A 311 5.43 -29.41 -3.06
CA VAL A 311 4.42 -29.74 -4.08
C VAL A 311 3.10 -29.09 -3.69
N GLY A 312 2.43 -28.44 -4.65
CA GLY A 312 1.23 -27.63 -4.40
C GLY A 312 1.51 -26.15 -4.09
N SER A 313 2.77 -25.74 -3.90
CA SER A 313 3.17 -24.35 -3.58
C SER A 313 4.24 -23.77 -4.51
N GLN A 314 4.51 -24.43 -5.64
CA GLN A 314 5.62 -24.11 -6.53
C GLN A 314 5.37 -22.85 -7.35
N ASP A 315 4.11 -22.52 -7.61
CA ASP A 315 3.75 -21.31 -8.35
C ASP A 315 3.46 -20.17 -7.37
N SER A 316 3.93 -18.98 -7.71
CA SER A 316 3.69 -17.76 -6.95
C SER A 316 2.86 -16.77 -7.75
N PHE A 317 1.91 -16.12 -7.08
CA PHE A 317 0.95 -15.22 -7.69
C PHE A 317 0.86 -13.92 -6.90
N LEU A 318 0.61 -12.82 -7.60
CA LEU A 318 0.11 -11.58 -7.00
C LEU A 318 -1.37 -11.46 -7.34
N LEU A 319 -2.21 -11.45 -6.31
CA LEU A 319 -3.67 -11.38 -6.39
C LEU A 319 -4.13 -9.94 -6.10
N ASP A 320 -4.94 -9.38 -6.99
CA ASP A 320 -5.49 -8.02 -6.92
C ASP A 320 -4.43 -6.96 -6.53
N ASP A 321 -3.24 -7.10 -7.13
CA ASP A 321 -2.02 -6.30 -6.93
C ASP A 321 -1.55 -6.09 -5.46
N SER A 322 -2.07 -6.87 -4.51
CA SER A 322 -1.87 -6.60 -3.08
C SER A 322 -1.59 -7.83 -2.23
N THR A 323 -2.06 -9.01 -2.63
CA THR A 323 -1.92 -10.23 -1.84
C THR A 323 -0.98 -11.20 -2.54
N LEU A 324 0.12 -11.54 -1.88
CA LEU A 324 1.06 -12.55 -2.37
C LEU A 324 0.51 -13.94 -2.05
N ALA A 325 0.55 -14.86 -3.01
CA ALA A 325 0.02 -16.22 -2.86
C ALA A 325 0.98 -17.28 -3.43
N TRP A 326 0.89 -18.48 -2.89
CA TRP A 326 1.57 -19.68 -3.40
C TRP A 326 0.58 -20.81 -3.61
N GLY A 327 0.85 -21.60 -4.64
CA GLY A 327 -0.11 -22.53 -5.16
C GLY A 327 0.43 -23.33 -6.33
N GLN A 328 -0.50 -23.76 -7.17
CA GLN A 328 -0.26 -24.35 -8.49
C GLN A 328 -1.30 -23.86 -9.50
N VAL A 329 -0.89 -23.69 -10.74
CA VAL A 329 -1.81 -23.60 -11.89
C VAL A 329 -2.37 -24.98 -12.17
N ASN A 330 -3.69 -25.05 -12.40
CA ASN A 330 -4.40 -26.28 -12.66
C ASN A 330 -4.59 -26.52 -14.16
N ASP A 331 -4.87 -27.77 -14.52
CA ASP A 331 -5.18 -28.14 -15.89
C ASP A 331 -6.46 -27.44 -16.41
N PRO A 332 -6.48 -27.04 -17.69
CA PRO A 332 -7.66 -26.45 -18.34
C PRO A 332 -8.78 -27.50 -18.42
N GLY A 333 -9.73 -27.41 -17.48
CA GLY A 333 -10.80 -28.40 -17.30
C GLY A 333 -11.11 -28.67 -15.83
N GLY A 334 -10.22 -28.27 -14.91
CA GLY A 334 -10.47 -28.30 -13.48
C GLY A 334 -11.54 -27.30 -13.01
N PRO A 335 -12.08 -27.46 -11.79
CA PRO A 335 -13.10 -26.58 -11.22
C PRO A 335 -12.60 -25.15 -10.93
N ALA A 336 -11.28 -24.94 -10.94
CA ALA A 336 -10.60 -23.67 -10.76
C ALA A 336 -9.32 -23.64 -11.60
N GLN A 337 -8.92 -22.45 -12.04
CA GLN A 337 -7.70 -22.27 -12.86
C GLN A 337 -6.43 -22.32 -12.01
N ILE A 338 -6.50 -21.89 -10.75
CA ILE A 338 -5.40 -21.98 -9.80
C ILE A 338 -5.87 -22.58 -8.48
N THR A 339 -4.96 -23.27 -7.80
CA THR A 339 -5.11 -23.70 -6.42
C THR A 339 -4.17 -22.90 -5.54
N VAL A 340 -4.70 -22.30 -4.49
CA VAL A 340 -3.95 -21.53 -3.49
C VAL A 340 -3.88 -22.32 -2.20
N VAL A 341 -2.66 -22.47 -1.67
CA VAL A 341 -2.39 -23.18 -0.41
C VAL A 341 -1.81 -22.27 0.66
N ARG A 342 -1.28 -21.11 0.27
CA ARG A 342 -0.67 -20.12 1.17
C ARG A 342 -0.88 -18.72 0.64
N THR A 343 -1.15 -17.76 1.52
CA THR A 343 -1.25 -16.33 1.20
C THR A 343 -0.48 -15.49 2.21
N GLN A 344 -0.16 -14.25 1.83
CA GLN A 344 0.45 -13.23 2.66
C GLN A 344 -0.17 -11.88 2.30
N SER A 345 -0.96 -11.31 3.21
CA SER A 345 -1.74 -10.09 2.95
C SER A 345 -0.90 -8.82 2.84
N LEU A 346 0.33 -8.82 3.39
CA LEU A 346 1.32 -7.77 3.23
C LEU A 346 2.59 -8.37 2.61
N PRO A 347 2.80 -8.24 1.28
CA PRO A 347 3.92 -8.85 0.58
C PRO A 347 5.26 -8.55 1.27
N GLY A 348 5.96 -9.60 1.73
CA GLY A 348 7.26 -9.50 2.38
C GLY A 348 7.29 -8.98 3.82
N ALA A 349 6.13 -8.69 4.39
CA ALA A 349 5.98 -7.95 5.65
C ALA A 349 4.99 -8.59 6.64
N GLY A 350 3.98 -9.31 6.15
CA GLY A 350 2.91 -9.88 6.96
C GLY A 350 3.16 -11.35 7.32
N PRO A 351 2.40 -11.89 8.29
CA PRO A 351 2.32 -13.33 8.47
C PRO A 351 1.70 -13.99 7.23
N THR A 352 2.05 -15.26 7.01
CA THR A 352 1.34 -16.09 6.04
C THR A 352 0.14 -16.78 6.68
N ASP A 353 -0.90 -17.01 5.87
CA ASP A 353 -2.03 -17.87 6.20
C ASP A 353 -2.24 -18.93 5.11
N ASN A 354 -3.24 -19.79 5.28
CA ASN A 354 -3.50 -20.94 4.40
C ASN A 354 -4.52 -20.65 3.28
N GLY A 355 -4.67 -19.37 2.90
CA GLY A 355 -5.67 -18.90 1.93
C GLY A 355 -7.01 -18.52 2.56
N GLY A 356 -7.18 -18.71 3.88
CA GLY A 356 -8.36 -18.27 4.62
C GLY A 356 -8.59 -16.76 4.53
N TYR A 357 -7.54 -15.97 4.30
CA TYR A 357 -7.65 -14.54 4.02
C TYR A 357 -8.52 -14.26 2.78
N LEU A 358 -8.34 -15.00 1.68
CA LEU A 358 -9.14 -14.83 0.47
C LEU A 358 -10.61 -15.18 0.70
N VAL A 359 -10.87 -16.26 1.44
CA VAL A 359 -12.24 -16.65 1.81
C VAL A 359 -12.91 -15.57 2.66
N ALA A 360 -12.17 -15.00 3.62
CA ALA A 360 -12.68 -13.92 4.45
C ALA A 360 -12.98 -12.65 3.63
N LEU A 361 -12.10 -12.28 2.69
CA LEU A 361 -12.33 -11.17 1.77
C LEU A 361 -13.54 -11.41 0.86
N ALA A 362 -13.71 -12.63 0.33
CA ALA A 362 -14.84 -12.99 -0.51
C ALA A 362 -16.18 -13.02 0.26
N ALA A 363 -16.13 -13.16 1.59
CA ALA A 363 -17.29 -13.07 2.46
C ALA A 363 -17.61 -11.63 2.91
N LEU A 364 -16.72 -10.66 2.64
CA LEU A 364 -17.01 -9.27 2.93
C LEU A 364 -18.18 -8.82 2.05
N LYS A 365 -19.28 -8.42 2.70
CA LYS A 365 -20.27 -7.59 2.05
C LYS A 365 -19.66 -6.20 1.92
N GLU A 366 -19.03 -5.91 0.80
CA GLU A 366 -18.79 -4.51 0.46
C GLU A 366 -20.16 -3.81 0.45
N PRO A 367 -20.28 -2.59 1.01
CA PRO A 367 -21.47 -1.80 0.77
C PRO A 367 -21.57 -1.71 -0.75
N THR A 368 -22.62 -2.31 -1.31
CA THR A 368 -22.98 -2.09 -2.71
C THR A 368 -22.90 -0.59 -2.90
N ALA A 369 -21.96 -0.12 -3.73
CA ALA A 369 -21.95 1.28 -4.13
C ALA A 369 -23.40 1.58 -4.50
N PRO A 370 -24.06 2.57 -3.85
CA PRO A 370 -25.45 2.82 -4.16
C PRO A 370 -25.48 3.03 -5.66
N SER A 371 -26.13 2.12 -6.39
CA SER A 371 -26.41 2.30 -7.80
C SER A 371 -26.91 3.72 -7.90
N GLU A 372 -26.20 4.60 -8.61
CA GLU A 372 -26.64 5.97 -8.79
C GLU A 372 -28.13 5.87 -9.14
N PRO A 373 -29.04 6.45 -8.32
CA PRO A 373 -30.45 6.33 -8.59
C PRO A 373 -30.62 6.86 -10.00
N TRP A 374 -31.20 6.08 -10.92
CA TRP A 374 -31.34 6.44 -12.34
C TRP A 374 -32.27 7.65 -12.58
N TRP A 375 -32.89 8.15 -11.52
CA TRP A 375 -33.95 9.16 -11.52
C TRP A 375 -33.52 10.63 -11.77
N PRO A 376 -32.28 11.10 -11.52
CA PRO A 376 -31.88 12.46 -11.86
C PRO A 376 -31.93 12.71 -13.37
N TRP A 377 -31.66 11.67 -14.16
CA TRP A 377 -31.67 11.74 -15.62
C TRP A 377 -33.11 11.71 -16.14
N ALA A 378 -33.98 10.88 -15.54
CA ALA A 378 -35.41 10.86 -15.86
C ALA A 378 -36.12 12.20 -15.56
N LEU A 379 -35.72 12.92 -14.49
CA LEU A 379 -36.29 14.22 -14.15
C LEU A 379 -35.78 15.35 -15.07
N SER A 380 -34.55 15.25 -15.59
CA SER A 380 -34.02 16.23 -16.54
C SER A 380 -34.76 16.22 -17.89
N TYR A 381 -35.24 15.05 -18.35
CA TYR A 381 -36.08 14.94 -19.55
C TYR A 381 -37.56 15.25 -19.29
N GLY A 382 -38.08 14.95 -18.10
CA GLY A 382 -39.45 15.27 -17.71
C GLY A 382 -39.73 16.77 -17.59
N GLY A 383 -38.78 17.54 -17.03
CA GLY A 383 -38.90 19.00 -16.91
C GLY A 383 -38.87 19.72 -18.27
N LEU A 384 -38.07 19.22 -19.22
CA LEU A 384 -37.95 19.76 -20.56
C LEU A 384 -39.23 19.54 -21.39
N ALA A 385 -39.88 18.38 -21.25
CA ALA A 385 -41.15 18.11 -21.92
C ALA A 385 -42.31 19.02 -21.43
N ILE A 386 -42.38 19.31 -20.13
CA ILE A 386 -43.40 20.21 -19.57
C ILE A 386 -43.15 21.67 -20.00
N ALA A 387 -41.89 22.12 -20.02
CA ALA A 387 -41.55 23.47 -20.47
C ALA A 387 -41.85 23.70 -21.96
N VAL A 388 -41.57 22.72 -22.83
CA VAL A 388 -41.91 22.78 -24.26
C VAL A 388 -43.42 22.75 -24.47
N SER A 389 -44.14 21.93 -23.70
CA SER A 389 -45.62 21.86 -23.78
C SER A 389 -46.29 23.17 -23.38
N LEU A 390 -45.80 23.82 -22.31
CA LEU A 390 -46.29 25.14 -21.87
C LEU A 390 -45.91 26.26 -22.85
N GLY A 391 -44.73 26.19 -23.46
CA GLY A 391 -44.29 27.11 -24.50
C GLY A 391 -45.17 27.04 -25.75
N VAL A 392 -45.46 25.83 -26.24
CA VAL A 392 -46.34 25.60 -27.41
C VAL A 392 -47.78 26.04 -27.11
N TRP A 393 -48.30 25.75 -25.91
CA TRP A 393 -49.65 26.17 -25.52
C TRP A 393 -49.81 27.70 -25.42
N MET A 394 -48.81 28.41 -24.88
CA MET A 394 -48.81 29.88 -24.83
C MET A 394 -48.77 30.53 -26.22
N ILE A 395 -48.04 29.93 -27.17
CA ILE A 395 -47.96 30.43 -28.56
C ILE A 395 -49.28 30.16 -29.30
N ASP A 396 -49.90 29.00 -29.12
CA ASP A 396 -51.18 28.67 -29.75
C ASP A 396 -52.33 29.54 -29.19
N ARG A 397 -52.30 29.86 -27.89
CA ARG A 397 -53.26 30.79 -27.27
C ARG A 397 -53.14 32.21 -27.82
N ARG A 398 -51.91 32.69 -28.08
CA ARG A 398 -51.71 34.02 -28.69
C ARG A 398 -52.18 34.09 -30.14
N LYS A 399 -52.04 33.01 -30.92
CA LYS A 399 -52.54 32.96 -32.31
C LYS A 399 -54.07 32.94 -32.37
N ARG A 400 -54.77 32.29 -31.44
CA ARG A 400 -56.24 32.28 -31.38
C ARG A 400 -56.87 33.60 -30.91
N SER A 401 -56.09 34.50 -30.30
CA SER A 401 -56.56 35.83 -29.90
C SER A 401 -56.32 36.91 -30.96
N ALA A 402 -55.78 36.55 -32.13
CA ALA A 402 -55.41 37.48 -33.20
C ALA A 402 -56.28 37.36 -34.47
N ASP A 403 -57.48 36.77 -34.38
CA ASP A 403 -58.47 36.80 -35.46
C ASP A 403 -59.75 37.55 -35.01
N PRO A 404 -59.84 38.87 -35.24
CA PRO A 404 -61.10 39.59 -35.22
C PRO A 404 -61.88 39.32 -36.51
N ALA A 405 -63.14 38.95 -36.33
CA ALA A 405 -64.13 38.77 -37.38
C ALA A 405 -64.14 39.94 -38.38
N ALA A 406 -63.96 39.61 -39.66
CA ALA A 406 -64.47 40.39 -40.78
C ALA A 406 -65.70 39.65 -41.33
N GLY A 407 -66.90 40.21 -41.15
CA GLY A 407 -68.07 39.72 -41.88
C GLY A 407 -69.45 39.97 -41.27
N ARG A 408 -69.97 41.16 -41.57
CA ARG A 408 -71.39 41.60 -41.59
C ARG A 408 -72.09 41.95 -40.28
#